data_AF-A0A8T5F1A0-F1
#
_entry.id   AF-A0A8T5F1A0-F1
#
_cell.length_a   1.000
_cell.length_b   1.000
_cell.length_c   1.000
_cell.angle_alpha   90.00
_cell.angle_beta   90.00
_cell.angle_gamma   90.00
#
_symmetry.space_group_name_H-M   'P 1'
#
loop_
_entity.id
_entity.type
_entity.pdbx_description
1 polymer ?
#
loop_
_entity_poly.entity_id
_entity_poly.type
_entity_poly.pdbx_seq_one_letter_code
_entity_poly.pdbx_strand_id
1 'polypeptide(L)'
;MAELVLLPAFVMGAIVGLIELFFVHADEVGMGWLLHGLHALPFTVLFVFVSMNVSFIYGFLPGGLTENLWVDLGIRAAVSIIGMIKIAAAAAIAGRVGERIHHTIIIGALIFASPYIWMFIGPFVPLPAWL
;
A
#
# COMPACT_ATOMS: atom_id res chain seq x y z
N MET A 1 12.58 -17.80 11.38
CA MET A 1 12.76 -16.33 11.45
C MET A 1 11.94 -15.76 10.33
N ALA A 2 11.08 -14.77 10.59
CA ALA A 2 10.34 -14.13 9.52
C ALA A 2 11.31 -13.35 8.62
N GLU A 3 11.33 -13.68 7.33
CA GLU A 3 12.17 -12.98 6.37
C GLU A 3 11.53 -11.65 6.01
N LEU A 4 12.26 -10.57 6.27
CA LEU A 4 11.90 -9.25 5.82
C LEU A 4 12.01 -9.19 4.29
N VAL A 5 10.88 -9.09 3.60
CA VAL A 5 10.78 -9.07 2.14
C VAL A 5 10.85 -7.64 1.60
N LEU A 6 12.04 -7.05 1.65
CA LEU A 6 12.27 -5.66 1.22
C LEU A 6 11.97 -5.44 -0.26
N LEU A 7 12.59 -6.23 -1.14
CA LEU A 7 12.50 -6.03 -2.58
C LEU A 7 11.07 -6.29 -3.11
N PRO A 8 10.39 -7.39 -2.76
CA PRO A 8 8.97 -7.57 -3.06
C PRO A 8 8.10 -6.39 -2.62
N ALA A 9 8.31 -5.88 -1.40
CA ALA A 9 7.57 -4.75 -0.86
C ALA A 9 7.79 -3.46 -1.66
N PHE A 10 9.02 -3.15 -2.04
CA PHE A 10 9.30 -1.95 -2.84
C PHE A 10 8.78 -2.07 -4.27
N VAL A 11 8.89 -3.24 -4.90
CA VAL A 11 8.34 -3.47 -6.25
C VAL A 11 6.82 -3.35 -6.23
N MET A 12 6.15 -4.05 -5.31
CA MET A 12 4.70 -3.93 -5.16
C MET A 12 4.28 -2.51 -4.79
N GLY A 13 5.01 -1.85 -3.88
CA GLY A 13 4.77 -0.47 -3.49
C GLY A 13 4.84 0.49 -4.68
N ALA A 14 5.83 0.30 -5.55
CA ALA A 14 5.95 1.09 -6.78
C ALA A 14 4.80 0.80 -7.76
N ILE A 15 4.40 -0.47 -7.94
CA ILE A 15 3.27 -0.84 -8.81
C ILE A 15 1.97 -0.22 -8.30
N VAL A 16 1.64 -0.39 -7.02
CA VAL A 16 0.42 0.17 -6.43
C VAL A 16 0.48 1.70 -6.42
N GLY A 17 1.64 2.29 -6.14
CA GLY A 17 1.84 3.74 -6.20
C GLY A 17 1.62 4.32 -7.60
N LEU A 18 2.06 3.64 -8.67
CA LEU A 18 1.79 4.06 -10.04
C LEU A 18 0.29 3.98 -10.37
N ILE A 19 -0.40 2.94 -9.87
CA ILE A 19 -1.86 2.82 -10.01
C ILE A 19 -2.56 3.97 -9.28
N GLU A 20 -2.11 4.31 -8.06
CA GLU A 20 -2.62 5.45 -7.31
C GLU A 20 -2.38 6.77 -8.05
N LEU A 21 -1.18 6.98 -8.61
CA LEU A 21 -0.88 8.16 -9.41
C LEU A 21 -1.80 8.29 -10.64
N PHE A 22 -2.16 7.17 -11.27
CA PHE A 22 -3.13 7.15 -12.37
C PHE A 22 -4.53 7.57 -11.91
N PHE A 23 -5.00 7.08 -10.76
CA PHE A 23 -6.28 7.50 -10.20
C PHE A 23 -6.29 8.95 -9.75
N VAL A 24 -5.24 9.42 -9.05
CA VAL A 24 -5.10 10.83 -8.65
C VAL A 24 -5.08 11.73 -9.87
N HIS A 25 -4.40 11.34 -10.95
CA HIS A 25 -4.47 12.07 -12.22
C HIS A 25 -5.92 12.16 -12.71
N ALA A 26 -6.64 11.05 -12.78
CA ALA A 26 -8.02 11.01 -13.28
C ALA A 26 -9.00 11.81 -12.42
N ASP A 27 -8.84 11.77 -11.10
CA ASP A 27 -9.69 12.46 -10.13
C ASP A 27 -9.38 13.96 -10.08
N GLU A 28 -8.13 14.36 -10.40
CA GLU A 28 -7.64 15.72 -10.21
C GLU A 28 -7.06 16.40 -11.46
N VAL A 29 -7.46 15.97 -12.66
CA VAL A 29 -7.04 16.63 -13.91
C VAL A 29 -7.32 18.14 -13.83
N GLY A 30 -6.28 18.95 -14.02
CA GLY A 30 -6.38 20.42 -13.95
C GLY A 30 -6.30 21.02 -12.54
N MET A 31 -6.17 20.22 -11.48
CA MET A 31 -6.14 20.68 -10.09
C MET A 31 -4.76 20.56 -9.42
N GLY A 32 -3.67 20.37 -10.17
CA GLY A 32 -2.33 20.18 -9.60
C GLY A 32 -2.10 18.78 -9.01
N TRP A 33 -2.66 17.77 -9.69
CA TRP A 33 -2.62 16.34 -9.33
C TRP A 33 -1.20 15.79 -9.14
N LEU A 34 -0.22 16.26 -9.91
CA LEU A 34 1.10 15.62 -9.94
C LEU A 34 1.82 15.71 -8.59
N LEU A 35 1.82 16.88 -7.95
CA LEU A 35 2.43 17.05 -6.63
C LEU A 35 1.67 16.24 -5.56
N HIS A 36 0.35 16.18 -5.66
CA HIS A 36 -0.49 15.38 -4.77
C HIS A 36 -0.16 13.89 -4.90
N GLY A 37 -0.16 13.36 -6.13
CA GLY A 37 0.19 11.96 -6.40
C GLY A 37 1.63 11.62 -6.00
N LEU A 38 2.60 12.50 -6.28
CA LEU A 38 3.98 12.30 -5.82
C LEU A 38 4.11 12.32 -4.28
N HIS A 39 3.28 13.10 -3.58
CA HIS A 39 3.21 13.07 -2.12
C HIS A 39 2.57 11.78 -1.60
N ALA A 40 1.65 11.16 -2.34
CA ALA A 40 1.00 9.91 -1.96
C ALA A 40 1.94 8.70 -2.10
N LEU A 41 2.79 8.66 -3.13
CA LEU A 41 3.69 7.53 -3.44
C LEU A 41 4.47 6.96 -2.24
N PRO A 42 5.17 7.76 -1.40
CA PRO A 42 5.89 7.22 -0.24
C PRO A 42 4.98 6.54 0.78
N PHE A 43 3.74 7.03 0.95
CA PHE A 43 2.77 6.42 1.86
C PHE A 43 2.25 5.10 1.29
N THR A 44 1.96 5.04 -0.01
CA THR A 44 1.56 3.80 -0.68
C THR A 44 2.64 2.72 -0.51
N VAL A 45 3.90 3.07 -0.76
CA VAL A 45 5.03 2.16 -0.55
C VAL A 45 5.13 1.71 0.90
N LEU A 46 4.97 2.63 1.86
CA LEU A 46 4.99 2.31 3.28
C LEU A 46 3.84 1.35 3.68
N PHE A 47 2.61 1.58 3.21
CA PHE A 47 1.48 0.73 3.55
C PHE A 47 1.61 -0.66 2.93
N VAL A 48 2.08 -0.75 1.68
CA VAL A 48 2.40 -2.04 1.04
C VAL A 48 3.51 -2.76 1.79
N PHE A 49 4.55 -2.04 2.22
CA PHE A 49 5.64 -2.60 3.02
C PHE A 49 5.12 -3.24 4.30
N VAL A 50 4.28 -2.54 5.06
CA VAL A 50 3.66 -3.06 6.28
C VAL A 50 2.80 -4.30 5.98
N SER A 51 2.00 -4.27 4.91
CA SER A 51 1.13 -5.38 4.51
C SER A 51 1.92 -6.66 4.11
N MET A 52 3.06 -6.49 3.44
CA MET A 52 3.92 -7.60 3.02
C MET A 52 4.84 -8.11 4.14
N ASN A 53 5.15 -7.27 5.13
CA ASN A 53 6.10 -7.58 6.21
C ASN A 53 5.41 -7.69 7.58
N VAL A 54 4.19 -8.22 7.62
CA VAL A 54 3.38 -8.29 8.85
C VAL A 54 4.13 -8.95 10.01
N SER A 55 4.88 -10.02 9.76
CA SER A 55 5.70 -10.69 10.78
C SER A 55 6.74 -9.77 11.43
N PHE A 56 7.33 -8.84 10.66
CA PHE A 56 8.21 -7.80 11.20
C PHE A 56 7.43 -6.80 12.07
N ILE A 57 6.18 -6.50 11.73
CA ILE A 57 5.30 -5.59 12.48
C ILE A 57 4.99 -6.12 13.88
N TYR A 58 4.86 -7.43 14.08
CA TYR A 58 4.67 -8.02 15.42
C TYR A 58 5.78 -7.61 16.39
N GLY A 59 7.01 -7.36 15.92
CA GLY A 59 8.12 -6.91 16.75
C GLY A 59 7.89 -5.55 17.43
N PHE A 60 6.93 -4.76 16.94
CA PHE A 60 6.57 -3.46 17.48
C PHE A 60 5.24 -3.47 18.27
N LEU A 61 4.49 -4.57 18.23
CA LEU A 61 3.19 -4.64 18.90
C LEU A 61 3.37 -5.01 20.37
N PRO A 62 2.87 -4.20 21.32
CA PRO A 62 2.93 -4.53 22.74
C PRO A 62 2.02 -5.74 23.04
N GLY A 63 2.48 -6.64 23.91
CA GLY A 63 1.63 -7.68 24.50
C GLY A 63 1.79 -9.10 23.96
N GLY A 64 2.84 -9.42 23.21
CA GLY A 64 3.15 -10.81 22.85
C GLY A 64 2.10 -11.48 21.95
N LEU A 65 1.47 -10.69 21.06
CA LEU A 65 0.57 -11.23 20.05
C LEU A 65 1.26 -12.37 19.32
N THR A 66 0.65 -13.55 19.36
CA THR A 66 1.16 -14.72 18.66
C THR A 66 0.78 -14.62 17.20
N GLU A 67 1.78 -14.71 16.34
CA GLU A 67 1.59 -14.69 14.90
C GLU A 67 0.65 -15.82 14.46
N ASN A 68 -0.45 -15.43 13.81
CA ASN A 68 -1.41 -16.35 13.23
C ASN A 68 -2.14 -15.67 12.08
N LEU A 69 -2.71 -16.49 11.19
CA LEU A 69 -3.39 -16.03 9.98
C LEU A 69 -4.42 -14.93 10.23
N TRP A 70 -5.24 -15.04 11.29
CA TRP A 70 -6.31 -14.09 11.55
C TRP A 70 -5.78 -12.73 12.00
N VAL A 71 -4.76 -12.71 12.84
CA VAL A 71 -4.11 -11.47 13.25
C VAL A 71 -3.36 -10.85 12.07
N ASP A 72 -2.75 -11.66 11.20
CA ASP A 72 -2.08 -11.13 10.02
C ASP A 72 -3.06 -10.47 9.05
N LEU A 73 -4.19 -11.13 8.79
CA LEU A 73 -5.29 -10.56 7.99
C LEU A 73 -5.84 -9.29 8.65
N GLY A 74 -5.95 -9.27 9.98
CA GLY A 74 -6.36 -8.11 10.76
C GLY A 74 -5.41 -6.92 10.60
N ILE A 75 -4.09 -7.14 10.71
CA ILE A 75 -3.06 -6.10 10.52
C ILE A 75 -3.11 -5.57 9.08
N ARG A 76 -3.20 -6.46 8.08
CA ARG A 76 -3.32 -6.07 6.66
C ARG A 76 -4.58 -5.24 6.41
N ALA A 77 -5.72 -5.66 6.97
CA ALA A 77 -6.96 -4.93 6.86
C ALA A 77 -6.86 -3.55 7.51
N ALA A 78 -6.29 -3.48 8.72
CA ALA A 78 -6.09 -2.23 9.45
C ALA A 78 -5.20 -1.25 8.67
N VAL A 79 -4.04 -1.67 8.17
CA VAL A 79 -3.16 -0.78 7.39
C VAL A 79 -3.81 -0.35 6.08
N SER A 80 -4.61 -1.21 5.45
CA SER A 80 -5.33 -0.89 4.23
C SER A 80 -6.40 0.17 4.47
N ILE A 81 -7.16 0.04 5.57
CA ILE A 81 -8.15 1.04 5.99
C ILE A 81 -7.47 2.37 6.32
N ILE A 82 -6.34 2.34 7.02
CA ILE A 82 -5.55 3.55 7.31
C ILE A 82 -5.10 4.22 6.01
N GLY A 83 -4.65 3.43 5.02
CA GLY A 83 -4.33 3.93 3.68
C GLY A 83 -5.53 4.61 3.01
N MET A 84 -6.69 3.96 2.99
CA MET A 84 -7.93 4.53 2.45
C MET A 84 -8.30 5.88 3.11
N ILE A 85 -8.19 5.95 4.44
CA ILE A 85 -8.45 7.18 5.19
C ILE A 85 -7.43 8.26 4.82
N LYS A 86 -6.14 7.90 4.72
CA LYS A 86 -5.07 8.84 4.38
C LYS A 86 -5.27 9.46 2.99
N ILE A 87 -5.67 8.65 2.02
CA ILE A 87 -6.01 9.07 0.66
C ILE A 87 -7.16 10.08 0.73
N ALA A 88 -8.32 9.66 1.24
CA ALA A 88 -9.50 10.52 1.37
C ALA A 88 -9.26 11.82 2.17
N ALA A 89 -8.42 11.77 3.21
CA ALA A 89 -8.04 12.94 4.00
C ALA A 89 -7.15 13.93 3.22
N ALA A 90 -6.27 13.44 2.34
CA ALA A 90 -5.41 14.30 1.54
C ALA A 90 -6.23 15.15 0.56
N ALA A 91 -7.22 14.54 -0.12
CA ALA A 91 -8.17 15.25 -0.96
C ALA A 91 -8.99 16.29 -0.19
N ALA A 92 -9.50 15.92 1.00
CA ALA A 92 -10.28 16.82 1.84
C ALA A 92 -9.47 18.06 2.29
N ILE A 93 -8.23 17.87 2.74
CA ILE A 93 -7.34 18.96 3.19
C ILE A 93 -6.92 19.85 2.02
N ALA A 94 -6.68 19.27 0.85
CA ALA A 94 -6.34 20.04 -0.36
C ALA A 94 -7.52 20.88 -0.90
N GLY A 95 -8.72 20.73 -0.31
CA GLY A 95 -9.95 21.35 -0.82
C GLY A 95 -10.39 20.76 -2.17
N ARG A 96 -9.84 19.59 -2.53
CA ARG A 96 -10.06 18.92 -3.81
C ARG A 96 -11.08 17.81 -3.60
N VAL A 97 -12.35 18.11 -3.84
CA VAL A 97 -13.46 17.12 -3.73
C VAL A 97 -13.50 16.19 -4.97
N GLY A 98 -12.34 15.94 -5.60
CA GLY A 98 -12.24 15.12 -6.81
C GLY A 98 -12.16 13.62 -6.53
N GLU A 99 -11.70 13.24 -5.34
CA GLU A 99 -11.30 11.86 -5.07
C GLU A 99 -12.48 10.91 -4.88
N ARG A 100 -12.52 9.87 -5.70
CA ARG A 100 -13.68 8.98 -5.77
C ARG A 100 -13.55 7.81 -4.80
N ILE A 101 -14.67 7.42 -4.20
CA ILE A 101 -14.68 6.29 -3.24
C ILE A 101 -14.16 4.97 -3.84
N HIS A 102 -14.36 4.74 -5.13
CA HIS A 102 -13.83 3.53 -5.77
C HIS A 102 -12.30 3.56 -5.91
N HIS A 103 -11.71 4.72 -6.14
CA HIS A 103 -10.25 4.86 -6.15
C HIS A 103 -9.70 4.44 -4.78
N THR A 104 -10.21 5.02 -3.69
CA THR A 104 -9.73 4.69 -2.34
C THR A 104 -9.92 3.22 -1.99
N ILE A 105 -11.09 2.64 -2.32
CA ILE A 105 -11.37 1.21 -2.11
C ILE A 105 -10.41 0.32 -2.91
N ILE A 106 -10.14 0.65 -4.19
CA ILE A 106 -9.23 -0.13 -5.04
C ILE A 106 -7.81 -0.12 -4.47
N ILE A 107 -7.31 1.05 -4.07
CA ILE A 107 -5.96 1.15 -3.48
C ILE A 107 -5.89 0.41 -2.14
N GLY A 108 -6.89 0.55 -1.28
CA GLY A 108 -6.99 -0.23 -0.04
C GLY A 108 -6.98 -1.73 -0.29
N ALA A 109 -7.74 -2.21 -1.28
CA ALA A 109 -7.76 -3.61 -1.67
C ALA A 109 -6.40 -4.09 -2.22
N LEU A 110 -5.70 -3.26 -3.00
CA LEU A 110 -4.37 -3.58 -3.52
C LEU A 110 -3.31 -3.63 -2.39
N ILE A 111 -3.36 -2.72 -1.42
CA ILE A 111 -2.49 -2.76 -0.24
C ILE A 111 -2.73 -4.06 0.53
N PHE A 112 -3.98 -4.41 0.81
CA PHE A 112 -4.34 -5.65 1.49
C PHE A 112 -3.85 -6.88 0.73
N ALA A 113 -4.10 -6.89 -0.58
CA ALA A 113 -3.84 -8.04 -1.44
C ALA A 113 -2.37 -8.17 -1.89
N SER A 114 -1.54 -7.15 -1.66
CA SER A 114 -0.14 -7.10 -2.11
C SER A 114 0.68 -8.38 -1.89
N PRO A 115 0.70 -8.99 -0.68
CA PRO A 115 1.45 -10.23 -0.46
C PRO A 115 0.93 -11.38 -1.33
N TYR A 116 -0.38 -11.47 -1.56
CA TYR A 116 -0.99 -12.51 -2.37
C TYR A 116 -0.78 -12.27 -3.85
N ILE A 117 -0.89 -11.01 -4.31
CA ILE A 117 -0.61 -10.63 -5.70
C ILE A 117 0.85 -10.98 -6.05
N TRP A 118 1.79 -10.69 -5.14
CA TRP A 118 3.20 -11.02 -5.32
C TRP A 118 3.44 -12.51 -5.57
N MET A 119 2.67 -13.41 -4.93
CA MET A 119 2.79 -14.86 -5.17
C MET A 119 2.54 -15.26 -6.62
N PHE A 120 1.72 -14.48 -7.35
CA PHE A 120 1.41 -14.74 -8.76
C PHE A 120 2.33 -13.99 -9.70
N ILE A 121 2.71 -12.74 -9.39
CA ILE A 121 3.47 -11.90 -10.31
C ILE A 121 4.98 -11.97 -10.08
N GLY A 122 5.42 -12.25 -8.86
CA GLY A 122 6.83 -12.29 -8.46
C GLY A 122 7.71 -13.15 -9.38
N PRO A 123 7.27 -14.36 -9.80
CA PRO A 123 8.03 -15.19 -10.74
C PRO A 123 8.29 -14.56 -12.13
N PHE A 124 7.49 -13.55 -12.52
CA PHE A 124 7.63 -12.87 -13.80
C PHE A 124 8.41 -11.55 -13.69
N VAL A 125 8.72 -11.08 -12.48
CA VAL A 125 9.54 -9.89 -12.28
C VAL A 125 11.01 -10.31 -12.45
N PRO A 126 11.74 -9.78 -13.45
CA PRO A 126 13.15 -10.11 -13.63
C PRO A 126 13.96 -9.45 -12.50
N LEU A 127 14.11 -10.17 -11.39
CA LEU A 127 14.98 -9.75 -10.31
C LEU A 127 16.42 -10.17 -10.64
N PRO A 128 17.41 -9.30 -10.43
CA PRO A 128 18.81 -9.67 -10.62
C PRO A 128 19.17 -10.88 -9.77
N ALA A 129 19.87 -11.87 -10.34
CA ALA A 129 20.22 -13.12 -9.65
C ALA A 129 21.16 -12.96 -8.43
N TRP A 130 21.65 -11.75 -8.19
CA TRP A 130 22.50 -11.39 -7.04
C TRP A 130 21.70 -10.72 -5.90
N LEU A 131 20.38 -10.65 -6.03
CA LEU A 131 19.40 -10.25 -5.02
C LEU A 131 18.60 -11.46 -4.55
#